data_AF-A0A1L8SFG6-F1
#
_entry.id   AF-A0A1L8SFG6-F1
#
_cell.length_a   1.000
_cell.length_b   1.000
_cell.length_c   1.000
_cell.angle_alpha   90.00
_cell.angle_beta   90.00
_cell.angle_gamma   90.00
#
_symmetry.space_group_name_H-M   'P 1'
#
loop_
_entity.id
_entity.type
_entity.pdbx_description
1 polymer ?
#
loop_
_entity_poly.entity_id
_entity_poly.type
_entity_poly.pdbx_seq_one_letter_code
_entity_poly.pdbx_strand_id
1 'polypeptide(L)'
;MEHYKETAHLIKWGNGQGVRLSKKMIRKLDLQVGSELEMELAEEVNGKKQLVITEKQSVGELSPEEKLRLVDSLQGILADSFETPDVVDIKKVRNERRRKKYLGE
;
A
#
# COMPACT_ATOMS: atom_id res chain seq x y z
N MET A 1 -4.73 -28.02 2.82
CA MET A 1 -3.75 -26.99 3.20
C MET A 1 -2.66 -27.68 4.01
N GLU A 2 -1.39 -27.62 3.58
CA GLU A 2 -0.29 -28.21 4.35
C GLU A 2 -0.07 -27.44 5.65
N HIS A 3 -0.27 -28.10 6.79
CA HIS A 3 0.10 -27.54 8.09
C HIS A 3 1.61 -27.68 8.26
N TYR A 4 2.34 -26.60 7.98
CA TYR A 4 3.79 -26.55 8.18
C TYR A 4 4.09 -26.47 9.68
N LYS A 5 4.60 -27.57 10.26
CA LYS A 5 4.98 -27.64 11.67
C LYS A 5 6.51 -27.64 11.78
N GLU A 6 7.05 -26.64 12.44
CA GLU A 6 8.48 -26.55 12.72
C GLU A 6 8.68 -26.36 14.23
N THR A 7 9.66 -27.05 14.79
CA THR A 7 10.05 -26.90 16.20
C THR A 7 11.02 -25.75 16.35
N ALA A 8 10.64 -24.76 17.17
CA ALA A 8 11.51 -23.67 17.57
C ALA A 8 11.94 -23.82 19.04
N HIS A 9 13.11 -23.32 19.37
CA HIS A 9 13.62 -23.33 20.75
C HIS A 9 13.53 -21.94 21.36
N LEU A 10 13.13 -21.91 22.64
CA LEU A 10 13.22 -20.73 23.47
C LEU A 10 14.66 -20.55 23.95
N ILE A 11 15.24 -19.39 23.70
CA ILE A 11 16.59 -19.03 24.09
C ILE A 11 16.57 -17.83 25.04
N LYS A 12 17.54 -17.76 25.95
CA LYS A 12 17.79 -16.53 26.70
C LYS A 12 18.53 -15.55 25.79
N TRP A 13 18.02 -14.33 25.67
CA TRP A 13 18.66 -13.27 24.88
C TRP A 13 18.75 -12.00 25.72
N GLY A 14 19.97 -11.68 26.18
CA GLY A 14 20.20 -10.59 27.12
C GLY A 14 19.38 -10.77 28.41
N ASN A 15 18.56 -9.78 28.72
CA ASN A 15 17.63 -9.79 29.85
C ASN A 15 16.25 -10.39 29.51
N GLY A 16 16.04 -10.83 28.26
CA GLY A 16 14.78 -11.37 27.78
C GLY A 16 14.85 -12.83 27.32
N GLN A 17 13.73 -13.31 26.80
CA GLN A 17 13.61 -14.59 26.11
C GLN A 17 13.33 -14.34 24.63
N GLY A 18 13.88 -15.17 23.76
CA GLY A 18 13.65 -15.11 22.32
C GLY A 18 13.29 -16.49 21.77
N VAL A 19 12.54 -16.52 20.68
CA VAL A 19 12.29 -17.74 19.91
C VAL A 19 13.06 -17.65 18.61
N ARG A 20 13.87 -18.67 18.29
CA ARG A 20 14.62 -18.68 17.03
C ARG A 20 13.74 -19.23 15.91
N LEU A 21 13.42 -18.35 14.95
CA LEU A 21 12.74 -18.72 13.71
C LEU A 21 13.78 -19.16 12.66
N SER A 22 13.44 -20.15 11.82
CA SER A 22 14.33 -20.56 10.73
C SER A 22 14.27 -19.58 9.56
N LYS A 23 15.35 -19.55 8.76
CA LYS A 23 15.40 -18.77 7.51
C LYS A 23 14.26 -19.12 6.54
N LYS A 24 13.78 -20.38 6.57
CA LYS A 24 12.66 -20.82 5.73
C LYS A 24 11.35 -20.18 6.17
N MET A 25 11.10 -20.14 7.49
CA MET A 25 9.91 -19.53 8.06
C MET A 25 9.89 -18.02 7.81
N ILE A 26 11.02 -17.34 8.03
CA ILE A 26 11.18 -15.91 7.76
C ILE A 26 10.85 -15.59 6.30
N ARG A 27 11.39 -16.37 5.34
CA ARG A 27 11.09 -16.19 3.91
C ARG A 27 9.64 -16.49 3.52
N LYS A 28 9.00 -17.46 4.17
CA LYS A 28 7.59 -17.80 3.90
C LYS A 28 6.62 -16.73 4.43
N LEU A 29 6.96 -16.12 5.56
CA LEU A 29 6.19 -15.06 6.19
C LEU A 29 6.62 -13.66 5.70
N ASP A 30 7.57 -13.60 4.75
CA ASP A 30 8.17 -12.37 4.22
C ASP A 30 8.67 -11.37 5.29
N LEU A 31 9.07 -11.89 6.45
CA LEU A 31 9.48 -11.05 7.58
C LEU A 31 10.88 -10.47 7.36
N GLN A 32 11.05 -9.20 7.69
CA GLN A 32 12.36 -8.54 7.71
C GLN A 32 12.85 -8.31 9.14
N VAL A 33 14.18 -8.20 9.28
CA VAL A 33 14.77 -7.83 10.57
C VAL A 33 14.39 -6.39 10.88
N GLY A 34 13.60 -6.20 11.94
CA GLY A 34 13.07 -4.90 12.32
C GLY A 34 11.58 -4.71 12.03
N SER A 35 10.90 -5.68 11.38
CA SER A 35 9.43 -5.66 11.28
C SER A 35 8.81 -5.66 12.68
N GLU A 36 7.79 -4.81 12.88
CA GLU A 36 6.93 -4.88 14.06
C GLU A 36 6.00 -6.09 13.94
N LEU A 37 5.92 -6.88 15.01
CA LEU A 37 5.07 -8.07 15.08
C LEU A 37 4.04 -7.88 16.18
N GLU A 38 2.79 -8.21 15.89
CA GLU A 38 1.74 -8.36 16.89
C GLU A 38 1.68 -9.82 17.35
N MET A 39 1.46 -9.98 18.65
CA MET A 39 1.44 -11.28 19.31
C MET A 39 0.14 -11.41 20.08
N GLU A 40 -0.74 -12.28 19.62
CA GLU A 40 -2.03 -12.54 20.25
C GLU A 40 -2.05 -13.96 20.82
N LEU A 41 -2.55 -14.07 22.05
CA LEU A 41 -2.86 -15.35 22.65
C LEU A 41 -4.22 -15.79 22.12
N ALA A 42 -4.21 -16.69 21.14
CA ALA A 42 -5.44 -17.28 20.66
C ALA A 42 -6.03 -18.22 21.73
N GLU A 43 -7.37 -18.25 21.81
CA GLU A 43 -8.09 -19.14 22.71
C GLU A 43 -7.75 -20.62 22.43
N GLU A 44 -7.94 -21.42 23.47
CA GLU A 44 -7.41 -22.77 23.62
C GLU A 44 -7.91 -23.74 22.53
N VAL A 45 -7.13 -23.91 21.46
CA VAL A 45 -7.42 -24.95 20.45
C VAL A 45 -6.77 -26.26 20.91
N ASN A 46 -7.59 -27.26 21.24
CA ASN A 46 -7.16 -28.60 21.68
C ASN A 46 -6.36 -28.64 23.01
N GLY A 47 -6.75 -27.87 24.03
CA GLY A 47 -6.12 -27.93 25.35
C GLY A 47 -4.73 -27.30 25.43
N LYS A 48 -4.32 -26.56 24.39
CA LYS A 48 -2.99 -25.94 24.29
C LYS A 48 -3.14 -24.46 23.93
N LYS A 49 -2.49 -23.60 24.71
CA LYS A 49 -2.39 -22.17 24.40
C LYS A 49 -1.61 -22.00 23.11
N GLN A 50 -2.20 -21.32 22.13
CA GLN A 50 -1.55 -21.00 20.87
C GLN A 50 -1.18 -19.52 20.88
N LEU A 51 0.08 -19.23 20.54
CA LEU A 51 0.54 -17.87 20.32
C LEU A 51 0.53 -17.64 18.82
N VAL A 52 -0.34 -16.73 18.39
CA VAL A 52 -0.42 -16.31 16.99
C VAL A 52 0.44 -15.07 16.86
N ILE A 53 1.37 -15.10 15.91
CA ILE A 53 2.26 -13.98 15.59
C ILE A 53 1.88 -13.51 14.19
N THR A 54 1.45 -12.26 14.09
CA THR A 54 1.10 -11.58 12.84
C THR A 54 2.08 -10.45 12.62
N GLU A 55 2.43 -10.18 11.36
CA GLU A 55 3.14 -8.94 11.05
C GLU A 55 2.17 -7.78 11.23
N LYS A 56 2.59 -6.77 12.01
CA LYS A 56 1.83 -5.54 12.14
C LYS A 56 1.94 -4.80 10.82
N GLN A 57 0.96 -5.03 9.93
CA GLN A 57 0.85 -4.23 8.73
C GLN A 57 0.60 -2.80 9.17
N SER A 58 1.59 -1.92 8.97
CA SER A 58 1.39 -0.48 8.95
C SER A 58 0.55 -0.16 7.71
N VAL A 59 -0.71 -0.59 7.69
CA VAL A 59 -1.68 -0.10 6.72
C VAL A 59 -1.79 1.39 7.03
N GLY A 60 -1.30 2.21 6.11
CA GLY A 60 -1.29 3.65 6.25
C GLY A 60 -2.68 4.18 6.56
N GLU A 61 -2.99 4.33 7.85
CA GLU A 61 -3.89 5.38 8.30
C GLU A 61 -3.14 6.69 8.09
N LEU A 62 -3.18 7.17 6.85
CA LEU A 62 -3.01 8.59 6.59
C LEU A 62 -3.95 9.31 7.55
N SER A 63 -3.38 10.21 8.36
CA SER A 63 -4.14 11.08 9.26
C SER A 63 -5.26 11.74 8.44
N PRO A 64 -6.45 12.03 9.02
CA PRO A 64 -7.51 12.76 8.33
C PRO A 64 -6.98 14.03 7.63
N GLU A 65 -5.97 14.66 8.21
CA GLU A 65 -5.28 15.84 7.69
C GLU A 65 -4.46 15.54 6.43
N GLU A 66 -3.81 14.38 6.33
CA GLU A 66 -3.05 13.96 5.17
C GLU A 66 -3.98 13.52 4.02
N LYS A 67 -5.13 12.93 4.35
CA LYS A 67 -6.19 12.65 3.37
C LYS A 67 -6.76 13.94 2.78
N LEU A 68 -6.99 14.97 3.60
CA LEU A 68 -7.44 16.29 3.12
C LEU A 68 -6.41 16.92 2.18
N ARG A 69 -5.11 16.90 2.52
CA ARG A 69 -4.05 17.43 1.64
C ARG A 69 -3.94 16.71 0.30
N LEU A 70 -4.15 15.39 0.28
CA LEU A 70 -4.17 14.61 -0.96
C LEU A 70 -5.38 14.93 -1.82
N VAL A 71 -6.55 15.12 -1.22
CA VAL A 71 -7.76 15.56 -1.94
C VAL A 71 -7.57 16.96 -2.53
N ASP A 72 -7.02 17.91 -1.76
CA ASP A 72 -6.73 19.26 -2.26
C ASP A 72 -5.68 19.25 -3.38
N SER A 73 -4.65 18.42 -3.26
CA SER A 73 -3.62 18.26 -4.30
C SER A 73 -4.20 17.66 -5.58
N LEU A 74 -5.08 16.66 -5.47
CA LEU A 74 -5.76 16.06 -6.63
C LEU A 74 -6.79 17.01 -7.24
N GLN A 75 -7.50 17.80 -6.42
CA GLN A 75 -8.40 18.83 -6.91
C GLN A 75 -7.66 19.94 -7.65
N GLY A 76 -6.49 20.36 -7.17
CA GLY A 76 -5.62 21.32 -7.88
C GLY A 76 -5.16 20.79 -9.24
N ILE A 77 -4.71 19.53 -9.29
CA ILE A 77 -4.28 18.89 -10.55
C ILE A 77 -5.44 18.73 -11.54
N LEU A 78 -6.64 18.40 -11.05
CA LEU A 78 -7.83 18.30 -11.90
C LEU A 78 -8.29 19.68 -12.37
N ALA A 79 -8.26 20.70 -11.52
CA ALA A 79 -8.63 22.07 -11.90
C ALA A 79 -7.69 22.64 -12.98
N ASP A 80 -6.39 22.39 -12.90
CA ASP A 80 -5.41 22.78 -13.93
C ASP A 80 -5.54 21.96 -15.23
N SER A 81 -6.15 20.77 -15.17
CA SER A 81 -6.29 19.91 -16.35
C SER A 81 -7.57 20.16 -17.15
N PHE A 82 -8.48 21.03 -16.71
CA PHE A 82 -9.75 21.34 -17.39
C PHE A 82 -9.72 22.59 -18.29
N GLU A 83 -8.56 23.20 -18.57
CA GLU A 83 -8.41 24.03 -19.78
C GLU A 83 -8.18 23.14 -21.02
N THR A 84 -9.01 22.12 -21.21
CA THR A 84 -9.11 21.47 -22.53
C THR A 84 -9.96 22.38 -23.42
N PRO A 85 -9.43 22.96 -24.51
CA PRO A 85 -10.25 23.73 -25.42
C PRO A 85 -11.36 22.83 -25.96
N ASP A 86 -12.60 23.33 -25.88
CA ASP A 86 -13.80 22.61 -26.30
C ASP A 86 -13.60 22.07 -27.73
N VAL A 87 -14.07 20.85 -28.01
CA VAL A 87 -13.91 20.18 -29.30
C VAL A 87 -14.44 21.05 -30.45
N VAL A 88 -15.39 21.95 -30.14
CA VAL A 88 -15.93 22.97 -31.04
C VAL A 88 -14.86 23.99 -31.47
N ASP A 89 -13.99 24.42 -30.56
CA ASP A 89 -12.92 25.38 -30.84
C ASP A 89 -11.81 24.75 -31.68
N ILE A 90 -11.46 23.49 -31.43
CA ILE A 90 -10.50 22.75 -32.26
C ILE A 90 -11.01 22.64 -33.72
N LYS A 91 -12.31 22.38 -33.92
CA LYS A 91 -12.92 22.32 -35.25
C LYS A 91 -12.94 23.68 -35.94
N LYS A 92 -13.27 24.76 -35.22
CA LYS A 92 -13.23 26.13 -35.76
C LYS A 92 -11.83 26.51 -36.22
N VAL A 93 -10.81 26.31 -35.38
CA VAL A 93 -9.41 26.61 -35.71
C VAL A 93 -8.94 25.83 -36.94
N ARG A 94 -9.32 24.54 -37.05
CA ARG A 94 -8.98 23.71 -38.20
C ARG A 94 -9.68 24.15 -39.50
N ASN A 95 -10.90 24.66 -39.41
CA ASN A 95 -11.64 25.16 -40.57
C ASN A 95 -11.11 26.52 -41.04
N GLU A 96 -10.78 27.41 -40.12
CA GLU A 96 -10.19 28.72 -40.45
C GLU A 96 -8.82 28.58 -41.12
N ARG A 97 -7.97 27.66 -40.63
CA ARG A 97 -6.71 27.32 -41.30
C ARG A 97 -6.90 26.80 -42.72
N ARG A 98 -7.96 26.02 -42.97
CA ARG A 98 -8.26 25.55 -44.34
C ARG A 98 -8.78 26.66 -45.23
N ARG A 99 -9.59 27.59 -44.70
CA ARG A 99 -10.05 28.77 -45.46
C ARG A 99 -8.89 29.66 -45.87
N LYS A 100 -7.96 29.97 -44.95
CA LYS A 100 -6.75 30.76 -45.29
C LYS A 100 -5.84 30.07 -46.31
N LYS A 101 -5.72 28.74 -46.25
CA LYS A 101 -4.83 27.99 -47.16
C LYS A 101 -5.38 27.80 -48.57
N TYR A 102 -6.70 27.68 -48.72
CA TYR A 102 -7.31 27.29 -50.00
C TYR A 102 -8.25 28.34 -50.61
N LEU A 103 -8.74 29.29 -49.81
CA LEU A 103 -9.71 30.29 -50.27
C LEU A 103 -9.14 31.71 -50.39
N GLY A 104 -7.91 31.96 -49.92
CA GLY A 104 -7.17 33.20 -50.18
C GLY A 104 -7.95 34.49 -49.94
N GLU A 105 -8.36 34.73 -48.70
CA GLU A 105 -8.55 36.09 -48.17
C GLU A 105 -7.41 36.42 -47.21
#